data_AF-A0A948C552-F1
#
_entry.id   AF-A0A948C552-F1
#
_cell.length_a   1.000
_cell.length_b   1.000
_cell.length_c   1.000
_cell.angle_alpha   90.00
_cell.angle_beta   90.00
_cell.angle_gamma   90.00
#
_symmetry.space_group_name_H-M   'P 1'
#
loop_
_entity.id
_entity.type
_entity.pdbx_description
1 polymer ?
#
loop_
_entity_poly.entity_id
_entity_poly.type
_entity_poly.pdbx_seq_one_letter_code
_entity_poly.pdbx_strand_id
1 'polypeptide(L)'
;MFLDSPLSIKATEIFKQHTEYFDEEAKNKYPNAFDFDALEYSSSVEDSRKLNFYKGPCVIVAGNGMCTAGRITHHLKHGLWDRKNTLLFV
;
A
#
# COMPACT_ATOMS: atom_id res chain seq x y z
N MET A 1 -0.72 -8.40 -0.06
CA MET A 1 -0.11 -7.04 -0.15
C MET A 1 -1.16 -6.07 0.32
N PHE A 2 -0.81 -5.10 1.16
CA PHE A 2 -1.74 -4.14 1.73
C PHE A 2 -1.40 -2.72 1.29
N LEU A 3 -2.35 -2.00 0.71
CA LEU A 3 -2.25 -0.56 0.50
C LEU A 3 -2.92 0.16 1.67
N ASP A 4 -2.13 0.73 2.56
CA ASP A 4 -2.58 1.32 3.82
C ASP A 4 -2.41 2.84 3.85
N SER A 5 -3.16 3.52 2.97
CA SER A 5 -3.18 4.98 2.89
C SER A 5 -4.49 5.43 2.22
N PRO A 6 -5.39 6.14 2.92
CA PRO A 6 -6.66 6.59 2.33
C PRO A 6 -6.45 7.47 1.10
N LEU A 7 -5.37 8.26 1.08
CA LEU A 7 -5.02 9.09 -0.06
C LEU A 7 -4.55 8.24 -1.24
N SER A 8 -3.70 7.24 -0.98
CA SER A 8 -3.21 6.34 -2.04
C SER A 8 -4.35 5.51 -2.63
N ILE A 9 -5.28 5.03 -1.80
CA ILE A 9 -6.49 4.33 -2.26
C ILE A 9 -7.30 5.22 -3.21
N LYS A 10 -7.58 6.47 -2.80
CA LYS A 10 -8.32 7.43 -3.65
C LYS A 10 -7.58 7.74 -4.95
N ALA A 11 -6.26 7.92 -4.89
CA ALA A 11 -5.45 8.11 -6.10
C ALA A 11 -5.56 6.89 -7.01
N THR A 12 -5.44 5.68 -6.48
CA THR A 12 -5.61 4.44 -7.26
C THR A 12 -6.97 4.37 -7.96
N GLU A 13 -8.06 4.77 -7.30
CA GLU A 13 -9.37 4.82 -7.94
C GLU A 13 -9.44 5.82 -9.11
N ILE A 14 -8.78 6.97 -8.99
CA ILE A 14 -8.65 7.93 -10.09
C ILE A 14 -7.86 7.32 -11.25
N PHE A 15 -6.74 6.63 -10.97
CA PHE A 15 -5.94 5.96 -11.99
C PHE A 15 -6.71 4.86 -12.73
N LYS A 16 -7.55 4.09 -12.02
CA LYS A 16 -8.44 3.09 -12.62
C LYS A 16 -9.47 3.71 -13.58
N GLN A 17 -9.98 4.90 -13.26
CA GLN A 17 -10.96 5.61 -14.08
C GLN A 17 -10.36 6.27 -15.31
N HIS A 18 -9.05 6.57 -15.28
CA HIS A 18 -8.37 7.42 -16.25
C HIS A 18 -7.20 6.71 -16.96
N THR A 19 -7.45 5.49 -17.43
CA THR A 19 -6.44 4.66 -18.14
C THR A 19 -6.01 5.26 -19.48
N GLU A 20 -6.76 6.22 -20.04
CA GLU A 20 -6.42 6.93 -21.27
C GLU A 20 -5.08 7.67 -21.18
N TYR A 21 -4.67 8.10 -19.98
CA TYR A 21 -3.39 8.78 -19.74
C TYR A 21 -2.20 7.83 -19.62
N PHE A 22 -2.42 6.51 -19.63
CA PHE A 22 -1.33 5.56 -19.56
C PHE A 22 -0.64 5.46 -20.92
N ASP A 23 0.66 5.16 -20.92
CA ASP A 23 1.33 4.81 -22.17
C ASP A 23 0.84 3.45 -22.70
N GLU A 24 1.12 3.20 -23.98
CA GLU A 24 0.66 2.00 -24.65
C GLU A 24 1.29 0.72 -24.06
N GLU A 25 2.50 0.80 -23.48
CA GLU A 25 3.10 -0.36 -22.81
C GLU A 25 2.30 -0.75 -21.56
N ALA A 26 1.98 0.23 -20.70
CA ALA A 26 1.27 0.03 -19.46
C ALA A 26 -0.16 -0.50 -19.71
N LYS A 27 -0.87 0.05 -20.70
CA LYS A 27 -2.21 -0.43 -21.09
C LYS A 27 -2.20 -1.91 -21.51
N ASN A 28 -1.22 -2.30 -22.32
CA ASN A 28 -1.13 -3.66 -22.84
C ASN A 28 -0.64 -4.66 -21.80
N LYS A 29 0.30 -4.24 -20.94
CA LYS A 29 0.96 -5.13 -19.98
C LYS A 29 0.19 -5.27 -18.67
N TYR A 30 -0.50 -4.21 -18.24
CA TYR A 30 -1.20 -4.15 -16.96
C TYR A 30 -2.65 -3.69 -17.09
N PRO A 31 -3.50 -4.44 -17.83
CA PRO A 31 -4.91 -4.07 -17.99
C PRO A 31 -5.67 -3.97 -16.65
N ASN A 32 -5.22 -4.71 -15.62
CA ASN A 32 -5.76 -4.68 -14.26
C ASN A 32 -4.68 -4.33 -13.22
N ALA A 33 -3.85 -3.30 -13.49
CA ALA A 33 -2.69 -2.93 -12.67
C ALA A 33 -2.97 -2.78 -11.16
N PHE A 34 -4.20 -2.44 -10.80
CA PHE A 34 -4.63 -2.13 -9.44
C PHE A 34 -5.78 -3.02 -8.94
N ASP A 35 -6.08 -4.10 -9.65
CA ASP A 35 -7.13 -5.05 -9.25
C ASP A 35 -6.63 -6.48 -9.47
N PHE A 36 -5.94 -7.00 -8.46
CA PHE A 36 -5.37 -8.34 -8.45
C PHE A 36 -5.59 -9.00 -7.10
N ASP A 37 -5.79 -10.33 -7.10
CA ASP A 37 -6.26 -11.09 -5.93
C ASP A 37 -5.46 -10.89 -4.65
N ALA A 38 -4.16 -10.60 -4.77
CA ALA A 38 -3.27 -10.43 -3.63
C ALA A 38 -3.23 -8.99 -3.07
N LEU A 39 -3.96 -8.03 -3.66
CA LEU A 39 -4.01 -6.64 -3.22
C LEU A 39 -5.23 -6.40 -2.33
N GLU A 40 -4.97 -5.97 -1.09
CA GLU A 40 -6.01 -5.59 -0.14
C GLU A 40 -5.87 -4.11 0.22
N TYR A 41 -6.99 -3.41 0.25
CA TYR A 41 -7.06 -1.98 0.56
C TYR A 41 -7.47 -1.77 2.02
N SER A 42 -6.56 -1.22 2.83
CA SER A 42 -6.84 -0.86 4.22
C SER A 42 -7.38 0.56 4.28
N SER A 43 -8.71 0.70 4.26
CA SER A 43 -9.36 2.02 4.22
C SER A 43 -9.54 2.65 5.61
N SER A 44 -9.83 1.84 6.64
CA SER A 44 -10.11 2.32 7.99
C SER A 44 -8.86 2.38 8.88
N VAL A 45 -8.96 3.09 10.01
CA VAL A 45 -7.90 3.12 11.03
C VAL A 45 -7.82 1.76 11.73
N GLU A 46 -8.96 1.11 11.91
CA GLU A 46 -9.10 -0.20 12.52
C GLU A 46 -8.39 -1.28 11.69
N ASP A 47 -8.53 -1.24 10.37
CA ASP A 47 -7.83 -2.18 9.47
C ASP A 47 -6.33 -1.97 9.51
N SER A 48 -5.88 -0.71 9.43
CA SER A 48 -4.46 -0.34 9.60
C SER A 48 -3.90 -0.85 10.93
N ARG A 49 -4.66 -0.74 12.03
CA ARG A 49 -4.27 -1.28 13.34
C ARG A 49 -4.13 -2.79 13.32
N LYS A 50 -5.06 -3.54 12.72
CA LYS A 50 -4.97 -5.01 12.61
C LYS A 50 -3.69 -5.45 11.91
N LEU A 51 -3.25 -4.72 10.88
CA LEU A 51 -2.01 -5.03 10.15
C LEU A 51 -0.76 -5.04 11.04
N ASN A 52 -0.70 -4.17 12.05
CA ASN A 52 0.43 -4.15 13.01
C ASN A 52 0.58 -5.45 13.82
N PHE A 53 -0.48 -6.26 13.90
CA PHE A 53 -0.50 -7.53 14.63
C PHE A 53 -0.57 -8.75 13.72
N TYR A 54 -0.56 -8.55 12.40
CA TYR A 54 -0.58 -9.62 11.41
C TYR A 54 0.66 -10.51 11.57
N LYS A 55 0.46 -11.84 11.56
CA LYS A 55 1.51 -12.83 11.87
C LYS A 55 2.10 -13.54 10.66
N GLY A 56 1.48 -13.39 9.49
CA GLY A 56 1.98 -13.95 8.24
C GLY A 56 2.96 -13.03 7.51
N PRO A 57 3.69 -13.54 6.50
CA PRO A 57 4.44 -12.68 5.60
C PRO A 57 3.49 -11.76 4.85
N CYS A 58 3.82 -10.47 4.77
CA CYS A 58 3.06 -9.51 4.00
C CYS A 58 3.94 -8.37 3.50
N VAL A 59 3.43 -7.63 2.52
CA VAL A 59 3.98 -6.35 2.06
C VAL A 59 2.96 -5.28 2.43
N ILE A 60 3.39 -4.25 3.16
CA ILE A 60 2.57 -3.10 3.52
C ILE A 60 3.13 -1.88 2.81
N VAL A 61 2.31 -1.26 1.97
CA VAL A 61 2.59 0.01 1.30
C VAL A 61 1.80 1.10 2.02
N ALA A 62 2.49 1.94 2.80
CA ALA A 62 1.87 2.98 3.60
C ALA A 62 2.57 4.33 3.40
N GLY A 63 1.81 5.42 3.46
CA GLY A 63 2.32 6.79 3.40
C GLY A 63 2.57 7.41 4.78
N ASN A 64 3.33 8.51 4.89
CA ASN A 64 3.95 9.26 3.77
C ASN A 64 5.38 8.77 3.42
N GLY A 65 5.81 8.96 2.17
CA GLY A 65 7.09 8.43 1.66
C GLY A 65 8.36 8.96 2.37
N MET A 66 8.23 10.03 3.15
CA MET A 66 9.32 10.59 3.97
C MET A 66 9.35 10.05 5.40
N CYS A 67 8.41 9.17 5.76
CA CYS A 67 8.26 8.61 7.11
C CYS A 67 8.09 9.65 8.22
N THR A 68 7.60 10.85 7.90
CA THR A 68 7.46 11.96 8.87
C THR A 68 6.11 11.96 9.57
N ALA A 69 5.08 11.39 8.96
CA ALA A 69 3.73 11.33 9.50
C ALA A 69 2.89 10.24 8.79
N GLY A 70 1.68 10.03 9.28
CA GLY A 70 0.71 9.10 8.69
C GLY A 70 0.83 7.68 9.22
N ARG A 71 0.24 6.72 8.51
CA ARG A 71 0.11 5.32 8.96
C ARG A 71 1.46 4.60 9.01
N ILE A 72 2.43 5.02 8.19
CA ILE A 72 3.78 4.43 8.19
C ILE A 72 4.46 4.51 9.57
N THR A 73 4.24 5.59 10.34
CA THR A 73 4.88 5.73 11.66
C THR A 73 4.39 4.68 12.66
N HIS A 74 3.13 4.23 12.52
CA HIS A 74 2.58 3.14 13.32
C HIS A 74 3.24 1.81 12.94
N HIS A 75 3.30 1.47 11.64
CA HIS A 75 3.97 0.24 11.18
C HIS A 75 5.44 0.20 11.61
N LEU A 76 6.15 1.32 11.51
CA LEU A 76 7.53 1.42 12.00
C LEU A 76 7.62 1.21 13.51
N LYS A 77 6.75 1.85 14.30
CA LYS A 77 6.70 1.66 15.76
C LYS A 77 6.49 0.20 16.16
N HIS A 78 5.67 -0.53 15.41
CA HIS A 78 5.31 -1.92 15.73
C HIS A 78 6.22 -2.97 15.08
N GLY A 79 6.93 -2.65 13.99
CA GLY A 79 7.68 -3.62 13.20
C GLY A 79 9.19 -3.38 13.06
N LEU A 80 9.69 -2.15 13.26
CA LEU A 80 11.09 -1.79 12.93
C LEU A 80 12.14 -2.54 13.76
N TRP A 81 11.78 -2.95 14.98
CA TRP A 81 12.68 -3.67 15.88
C TRP A 81 12.75 -5.19 15.61
N ASP A 82 11.81 -5.74 14.83
CA ASP A 82 11.81 -7.16 14.46
C ASP A 82 12.71 -7.38 13.25
N ARG A 83 13.78 -8.17 13.45
CA ARG A 83 14.78 -8.50 12.41
C ARG A 83 14.21 -9.30 11.25
N LYS A 84 13.00 -9.86 11.36
CA LYS A 84 12.31 -10.54 10.27
C LYS A 84 11.72 -9.56 9.25
N ASN A 85 11.57 -8.29 9.62
CA ASN A 85 11.00 -7.27 8.76
C ASN A 85 12.09 -6.57 7.94
N THR A 86 11.71 -6.08 6.77
CA THR A 86 12.55 -5.24 5.92
C THR A 86 11.83 -3.93 5.65
N LEU A 87 12.51 -2.81 5.86
CA LEU A 87 12.06 -1.50 5.42
C LEU A 87 12.68 -1.20 4.05
N LEU A 88 11.83 -1.03 3.03
CA LEU A 88 12.24 -0.71 1.67
C LEU A 88 11.81 0.72 1.33
N PHE A 89 12.78 1.58 1.02
CA PHE A 89 12.53 2.90 0.42
C PHE A 89 12.50 2.76 -1.10
N VAL A 90 11.52 3.39 -1.75
CA VAL A 90 11.31 3.39 -3.21
C VAL A 90 11.41 4.79 -3.78
#